data_AF-A0A2N2PK47-F1
#
_entry.id   AF-A0A2N2PK47-F1
#
_cell.length_a   1.000
_cell.length_b   1.000
_cell.length_c   1.000
_cell.angle_alpha   90.00
_cell.angle_beta   90.00
_cell.angle_gamma   90.00
#
_symmetry.space_group_name_H-M   'P 1'
#
loop_
_entity.id
_entity.type
_entity.pdbx_description
1 polymer ?
#
loop_
_entity_poly.entity_id
_entity_poly.type
_entity_poly.pdbx_seq_one_letter_code
_entity_poly.pdbx_strand_id
1 'polypeptide(L)'
;MMRLHRPRRRRAGFVLLEVLVSMVILGISVATLMRSFTMSLQALRTNQIVHQATVLADQLVADLELAPPTQSSSEGSFEEQGYPNFSWSMRYEETEPRYRSATTKNKVKLRPLRHALVKLTYDDGRRKRWVPLSVDVYLQPIERWSYQSKFFNELFKEEPEGGGRR
;
A
#
# COMPACT_ATOMS: atom_id res chain seq x y z
N MET A 1 -25.42 -40.74 -77.65
CA MET A 1 -24.39 -40.71 -76.58
C MET A 1 -24.67 -39.50 -75.68
N MET A 2 -25.09 -39.72 -74.43
CA MET A 2 -25.49 -38.64 -73.51
C MET A 2 -24.58 -38.68 -72.27
N ARG A 3 -23.62 -37.75 -72.19
CA ARG A 3 -22.75 -37.59 -71.02
C ARG A 3 -23.39 -36.61 -70.04
N LEU A 4 -23.98 -37.15 -68.97
CA LEU A 4 -24.42 -36.37 -67.81
C LEU A 4 -23.21 -35.83 -67.05
N HIS A 5 -23.02 -34.51 -67.06
CA HIS A 5 -22.02 -33.83 -66.24
C HIS A 5 -22.53 -33.72 -64.80
N ARG A 6 -21.79 -34.35 -63.87
CA ARG A 6 -22.04 -34.33 -62.42
C ARG A 6 -21.89 -32.90 -61.85
N PRO A 7 -22.78 -32.43 -60.97
CA PRO A 7 -22.65 -31.11 -60.37
C PRO A 7 -21.59 -31.12 -59.27
N ARG A 8 -20.46 -30.46 -59.51
CA ARG A 8 -19.35 -30.25 -58.55
C ARG A 8 -19.57 -29.06 -57.58
N ARG A 9 -20.82 -28.67 -57.30
CA ARG A 9 -21.15 -27.42 -56.56
C ARG A 9 -21.27 -27.54 -55.04
N ARG A 10 -21.25 -28.73 -54.44
CA ARG A 10 -21.48 -28.88 -52.98
C ARG A 10 -20.29 -28.57 -52.07
N ARG A 11 -19.04 -28.61 -52.57
CA ARG A 11 -17.84 -28.38 -51.74
C ARG A 11 -17.49 -26.90 -51.54
N ALA A 12 -17.78 -26.04 -52.52
CA ALA A 12 -17.40 -24.62 -52.47
C ALA A 12 -18.19 -23.82 -51.42
N GLY A 13 -19.47 -24.15 -51.20
CA GLY A 13 -20.30 -23.46 -50.20
C GLY A 13 -19.87 -23.73 -48.75
N PHE A 14 -19.28 -24.91 -48.48
CA PHE A 14 -18.79 -25.28 -47.16
C PHE A 14 -17.51 -24.50 -46.79
N VAL A 15 -16.59 -24.36 -47.74
CA VAL A 15 -15.32 -23.62 -47.53
C VAL A 15 -15.56 -22.12 -47.31
N LEU A 16 -16.53 -21.52 -48.02
CA LEU A 16 -16.86 -20.11 -47.81
C LEU A 16 -17.42 -19.86 -46.40
N LEU A 17 -18.32 -20.74 -45.93
CA LEU A 17 -18.86 -20.66 -44.57
C LEU A 17 -17.74 -20.80 -43.53
N GLU A 18 -16.81 -21.74 -43.75
CA GLU A 18 -15.68 -21.98 -42.85
C GLU A 18 -14.76 -20.76 -42.73
N VAL A 19 -14.44 -20.09 -43.85
CA VAL A 19 -13.63 -18.85 -43.82
C VAL A 19 -14.38 -17.71 -43.12
N LEU A 20 -15.70 -17.57 -43.37
CA LEU A 20 -16.51 -16.54 -42.71
C LEU A 20 -16.58 -16.76 -41.19
N VAL A 21 -16.82 -18.01 -40.75
CA VAL A 21 -16.81 -18.36 -39.33
C VAL A 21 -15.43 -18.13 -38.72
N SER A 22 -14.36 -18.50 -39.42
CA SER A 22 -12.98 -18.24 -38.97
C SER A 22 -12.70 -16.75 -38.82
N MET A 23 -13.14 -15.92 -39.77
CA MET A 23 -13.02 -14.46 -39.68
C MET A 23 -13.81 -13.88 -38.50
N VAL A 24 -15.02 -14.39 -38.23
CA VAL A 24 -15.83 -13.97 -37.08
C VAL A 24 -15.14 -14.33 -35.76
N ILE A 25 -14.66 -15.56 -35.62
CA ILE A 25 -13.94 -16.01 -34.42
C ILE A 25 -12.67 -15.19 -34.22
N LEU A 26 -11.92 -14.93 -35.30
CA LEU A 26 -10.71 -14.12 -35.26
C LEU A 26 -11.04 -12.68 -34.82
N GLY A 27 -12.09 -12.07 -35.38
CA GLY A 27 -12.52 -10.72 -35.01
C GLY A 27 -12.87 -10.62 -33.52
N ILE A 28 -13.65 -11.58 -33.00
CA ILE A 28 -13.99 -11.65 -31.58
C ILE A 28 -12.74 -11.81 -30.72
N SER A 29 -11.81 -12.69 -31.13
CA SER A 29 -10.56 -12.96 -30.40
C SER A 29 -9.65 -11.73 -30.32
N VAL A 30 -9.52 -10.97 -31.42
CA VAL A 30 -8.74 -9.72 -31.40
C VAL A 30 -9.39 -8.67 -30.51
N ALA A 31 -10.72 -8.55 -30.53
CA ALA A 31 -11.44 -7.62 -29.68
C ALA A 31 -11.28 -7.95 -28.19
N THR A 32 -11.35 -9.23 -27.81
CA THR A 32 -11.14 -9.66 -26.42
C THR A 32 -9.69 -9.45 -25.97
N LEU A 33 -8.71 -9.74 -26.83
CA LEU A 33 -7.30 -9.48 -26.54
C LEU A 33 -7.03 -7.99 -26.33
N MET A 34 -7.57 -7.10 -27.18
CA MET A 34 -7.41 -5.66 -27.01
C MET A 34 -8.02 -5.13 -25.72
N ARG A 35 -9.19 -5.66 -25.35
CA ARG A 35 -9.82 -5.32 -24.07
C ARG A 35 -8.95 -5.78 -22.89
N SER A 36 -8.46 -7.01 -22.93
CA SER A 36 -7.58 -7.55 -21.88
C SER A 36 -6.29 -6.75 -21.76
N PHE A 37 -5.69 -6.35 -22.88
CA PHE A 37 -4.48 -5.54 -22.90
C PHE A 37 -4.72 -4.15 -22.28
N THR A 38 -5.83 -3.51 -22.63
CA THR A 38 -6.22 -2.22 -22.05
C THR A 38 -6.42 -2.31 -20.54
N MET A 39 -7.09 -3.36 -20.07
CA MET A 39 -7.26 -3.63 -18.63
C MET A 39 -5.92 -3.85 -17.93
N SER A 40 -5.00 -4.60 -18.57
CA SER A 40 -3.66 -4.81 -18.03
C SER A 40 -2.86 -3.52 -17.89
N LEU A 41 -2.93 -2.62 -18.87
CA LEU A 41 -2.24 -1.32 -18.80
C LEU A 41 -2.80 -0.44 -17.69
N GLN A 42 -4.12 -0.44 -17.50
CA GLN A 42 -4.75 0.28 -16.40
C GLN A 42 -4.32 -0.28 -15.04
N ALA A 43 -4.32 -1.61 -14.89
CA ALA A 43 -3.86 -2.27 -13.68
C ALA A 43 -2.39 -1.96 -13.37
N LEU A 44 -1.51 -2.01 -14.37
CA LEU A 44 -0.09 -1.67 -14.23
C LEU A 44 0.08 -0.22 -13.76
N ARG A 45 -0.67 0.73 -14.34
CA ARG A 45 -0.60 2.14 -13.93
C ARG A 45 -1.02 2.33 -12.47
N THR A 46 -2.11 1.71 -12.04
CA THR A 46 -2.55 1.78 -10.65
C THR A 46 -1.53 1.15 -9.70
N ASN A 47 -0.97 -0.01 -10.09
CA ASN A 47 0.03 -0.71 -9.30
C ASN A 47 1.31 0.12 -9.14
N GLN A 48 1.79 0.78 -10.21
CA GLN A 48 2.91 1.72 -10.14
C GLN A 48 2.67 2.86 -9.15
N ILE A 49 1.47 3.48 -9.18
CA ILE A 49 1.11 4.55 -8.24
C ILE A 49 1.12 4.06 -6.79
N VAL A 50 0.59 2.86 -6.53
CA VAL A 50 0.57 2.27 -5.18
C VAL A 50 1.98 1.93 -4.70
N HIS A 51 2.82 1.34 -5.55
CA HIS A 51 4.21 1.06 -5.20
C HIS A 51 4.98 2.32 -4.86
N GLN A 52 4.81 3.37 -5.67
CA GLN A 52 5.43 4.65 -5.43
C GLN A 52 4.93 5.30 -4.14
N ALA A 53 3.62 5.26 -3.89
CA ALA A 53 3.05 5.70 -2.60
C ALA A 53 3.65 4.91 -1.43
N THR A 54 3.89 3.61 -1.58
CA THR A 54 4.48 2.78 -0.53
C THR A 54 5.91 3.21 -0.21
N VAL A 55 6.74 3.40 -1.23
CA VAL A 55 8.13 3.88 -1.04
C VAL A 55 8.16 5.26 -0.37
N LEU A 56 7.28 6.18 -0.80
CA LEU A 56 7.18 7.52 -0.20
C LEU A 56 6.66 7.47 1.24
N ALA A 57 5.74 6.55 1.54
CA ALA A 57 5.26 6.34 2.89
C ALA A 57 6.36 5.77 3.80
N ASP A 58 7.14 4.80 3.32
CA ASP A 58 8.26 4.23 4.09
C ASP A 58 9.32 5.30 4.42
N GLN A 59 9.61 6.20 3.47
CA GLN A 59 10.48 7.35 3.71
C GLN A 59 9.92 8.28 4.78
N LEU A 60 8.63 8.65 4.67
CA LEU A 60 7.95 9.45 5.69
C LEU A 60 8.05 8.78 7.05
N VAL A 61 7.69 7.51 7.17
CA VAL A 61 7.70 6.78 8.45
C VAL A 61 9.12 6.73 9.04
N ALA A 62 10.14 6.51 8.23
CA ALA A 62 11.53 6.55 8.69
C ALA A 62 11.90 7.95 9.24
N ASP A 63 11.49 9.02 8.56
CA ASP A 63 11.71 10.39 9.04
C ASP A 63 10.97 10.65 10.36
N LEU A 64 9.77 10.09 10.54
CA LEU A 64 9.01 10.20 11.80
C LEU A 64 9.66 9.46 12.96
N GLU A 65 10.31 8.32 12.68
CA GLU A 65 11.07 7.59 13.69
C GLU A 65 12.32 8.35 14.13
N LEU A 66 12.96 9.09 13.22
CA LEU A 66 14.16 9.89 13.51
C LEU A 66 13.82 11.21 14.22
N ALA A 67 12.79 11.90 13.75
CA ALA A 67 12.38 13.21 14.24
C ALA A 67 10.86 13.25 14.44
N PRO A 68 10.36 12.69 15.56
CA PRO A 68 8.93 12.69 15.84
C PRO A 68 8.43 14.14 15.94
N PRO A 69 7.40 14.53 15.18
CA PRO A 69 6.97 15.91 15.14
C PRO A 69 6.27 16.30 16.44
N THR A 70 6.44 17.56 16.78
CA THR A 70 5.88 18.16 17.98
C THR A 70 4.43 18.59 17.81
N GLN A 71 3.94 18.67 16.57
CA GLN A 71 2.60 19.15 16.22
C GLN A 71 1.62 18.00 16.02
N SER A 72 0.35 18.22 16.39
CA SER A 72 -0.73 17.23 16.27
C SER A 72 -1.12 16.92 14.81
N SER A 73 -0.76 17.78 13.87
CA SER A 73 -0.98 17.56 12.44
C SER A 73 0.13 18.17 11.62
N SER A 74 0.46 17.54 10.51
CA SER A 74 1.37 18.10 9.51
C SER A 74 0.94 17.68 8.12
N GLU A 75 1.27 18.49 7.13
CA GLU A 75 0.95 18.24 5.73
C GLU A 75 2.12 18.69 4.84
N GLY A 76 2.20 18.11 3.65
CA GLY A 76 3.25 18.45 2.71
C GLY A 76 3.03 17.85 1.32
N SER A 77 3.97 18.16 0.43
CA SER A 77 3.99 17.68 -0.95
C SER A 77 5.32 16.98 -1.25
N PHE A 78 5.34 16.21 -2.32
CA PHE A 78 6.57 15.57 -2.82
C PHE A 78 7.09 16.21 -4.12
N GLU A 79 6.73 17.47 -4.36
CA GLU A 79 7.07 18.17 -5.60
C GLU A 79 8.58 18.34 -5.76
N GLU A 80 9.29 18.67 -4.67
CA GLU A 80 10.75 18.85 -4.67
C GLU A 80 11.51 17.55 -4.96
N GLN A 81 10.93 16.39 -4.61
CA GLN A 81 11.48 15.06 -4.87
C GLN A 81 11.11 14.54 -6.28
N GLY A 82 10.46 15.35 -7.11
CA GLY A 82 10.06 14.99 -8.48
C GLY A 82 8.69 14.29 -8.57
N TYR A 83 7.88 14.34 -7.52
CA TYR A 83 6.57 13.68 -7.44
C TYR A 83 5.43 14.69 -7.20
N PRO A 84 5.16 15.60 -8.16
CA PRO A 84 4.19 16.69 -8.00
C PRO A 84 2.75 16.22 -7.77
N ASN A 85 2.43 15.01 -8.21
CA ASN A 85 1.07 14.43 -8.09
C ASN A 85 0.82 13.80 -6.71
N PHE A 86 1.83 13.73 -5.84
CA PHE A 86 1.73 13.16 -4.51
C PHE A 86 1.77 14.24 -3.44
N SER A 87 0.85 14.12 -2.49
CA SER A 87 0.79 14.94 -1.28
C SER A 87 0.53 14.04 -0.09
N TRP A 88 0.88 14.50 1.10
CA TRP A 88 0.68 13.76 2.33
C TRP A 88 0.03 14.63 3.39
N SER A 89 -0.74 13.99 4.25
CA SER A 89 -1.33 14.59 5.44
C SER A 89 -1.17 13.62 6.60
N MET A 90 -0.93 14.16 7.78
CA MET A 90 -0.56 13.38 8.93
C MET A 90 -1.24 13.90 10.17
N ARG A 91 -1.72 12.98 11.01
CA ARG A 91 -2.33 13.28 12.31
C ARG A 91 -1.64 12.51 13.41
N TYR A 92 -1.44 13.17 14.54
CA TYR A 92 -0.78 12.66 15.73
C TYR A 92 -1.73 12.67 16.91
N GLU A 93 -1.81 11.54 17.58
CA GLU A 93 -2.59 11.35 18.79
C GLU A 93 -1.76 10.62 19.84
N GLU A 94 -1.67 11.17 21.06
CA GLU A 94 -1.07 10.47 22.19
C GLU A 94 -2.13 9.58 22.83
N THR A 95 -1.87 8.27 22.87
CA THR A 95 -2.77 7.27 23.43
C THR A 95 -2.08 6.54 24.57
N GLU A 96 -2.76 6.38 25.71
CA GLU A 96 -2.23 5.59 26.82
C GLU A 96 -2.28 4.08 26.50
N PRO A 97 -1.17 3.33 26.64
CA PRO A 97 -1.19 1.89 26.43
C PRO A 97 -2.10 1.17 27.43
N ARG A 98 -3.15 0.52 26.92
CA ARG A 98 -4.02 -0.34 27.74
C ARG A 98 -3.54 -1.79 27.70
N TYR A 99 -2.75 -2.20 28.68
CA TYR A 99 -2.36 -3.60 28.83
C TYR A 99 -3.52 -4.44 29.40
N ARG A 100 -3.95 -5.47 28.67
CA ARG A 100 -5.10 -6.32 29.04
C ARG A 100 -4.87 -7.16 30.31
N SER A 101 -3.61 -7.42 30.68
CA SER A 101 -3.22 -8.35 31.75
C SER A 101 -2.35 -7.75 32.87
N ALA A 102 -1.99 -6.46 32.80
CA ALA A 102 -1.14 -5.83 33.81
C ALA A 102 -1.96 -5.39 35.02
N THR A 103 -2.15 -6.29 35.98
CA THR A 103 -2.68 -5.93 37.31
C THR A 103 -1.52 -5.39 38.16
N THR A 104 -0.99 -4.23 37.79
CA THR A 104 0.13 -3.64 38.53
C THR A 104 -0.40 -2.99 39.80
N LYS A 105 -0.03 -3.53 40.97
CA LYS A 105 -0.36 -2.97 42.30
C LYS A 105 0.29 -1.59 42.54
N ASN A 106 1.32 -1.25 41.78
CA ASN A 106 1.91 0.08 41.73
C ASN A 106 1.36 0.89 40.55
N LYS A 107 0.98 2.15 40.79
CA LYS A 107 0.68 3.13 39.73
C LYS A 107 1.98 3.50 39.01
N VAL A 108 2.49 2.60 38.17
CA VAL A 108 3.55 2.94 37.22
C VAL A 108 2.91 3.84 36.17
N LYS A 109 3.31 5.12 36.12
CA LYS A 109 2.92 6.03 35.03
C LYS A 109 3.60 5.56 33.75
N LEU A 110 2.87 4.79 32.94
CA LEU A 110 3.32 4.39 31.61
C LEU A 110 3.43 5.63 30.73
N ARG A 111 4.52 5.74 29.96
CA ARG A 111 4.63 6.81 28.95
C ARG A 111 3.57 6.59 27.86
N PRO A 112 2.90 7.65 27.39
CA PRO A 112 1.92 7.53 26.31
C PRO A 112 2.59 7.00 25.03
N LEU A 113 1.86 6.18 24.28
CA LEU A 113 2.20 5.82 22.91
C LEU A 113 1.80 6.96 21.98
N ARG A 114 2.58 7.19 20.94
CA ARG A 114 2.24 8.15 19.90
C ARG A 114 1.69 7.39 18.70
N HIS A 115 0.44 7.63 18.34
CA HIS A 115 -0.18 7.11 17.13
C HIS A 115 -0.12 8.19 16.06
N ALA A 116 0.51 7.85 14.93
CA ALA A 116 0.59 8.70 13.76
C ALA A 116 -0.20 8.04 12.62
N LEU A 117 -1.16 8.77 12.07
CA LEU A 117 -1.93 8.36 10.90
C LEU A 117 -1.46 9.17 9.70
N VAL A 118 -0.78 8.51 8.77
CA VAL A 118 -0.22 9.10 7.56
C VAL A 118 -1.08 8.72 6.36
N LYS A 119 -1.62 9.72 5.65
CA LYS A 119 -2.40 9.53 4.41
C LYS A 119 -1.65 10.13 3.24
N LEU A 120 -1.37 9.30 2.24
CA LEU A 120 -0.85 9.76 0.96
C LEU A 120 -2.00 9.93 -0.02
N THR A 121 -1.98 11.05 -0.72
CA THR A 121 -3.01 11.44 -1.66
C THR A 121 -2.38 11.64 -3.03
N TYR A 122 -2.98 11.01 -4.04
CA TYR A 122 -2.57 11.11 -5.44
C TYR A 122 -3.59 11.90 -6.25
N ASP A 123 -3.09 12.82 -7.08
CA ASP A 123 -3.89 13.60 -8.02
C ASP A 123 -3.51 13.24 -9.48
N ASP A 124 -4.46 12.71 -10.24
CA ASP A 124 -4.26 12.36 -11.65
C ASP A 124 -4.38 13.59 -12.59
N GLY A 125 -4.45 14.81 -12.05
CA GLY A 125 -4.48 16.08 -12.78
C GLY A 125 -5.77 16.35 -13.58
N ARG A 126 -6.63 15.34 -13.75
CA ARG A 126 -7.85 15.41 -14.59
C ARG A 126 -9.18 15.39 -13.84
N ARG A 127 -9.19 15.23 -12.49
CA ARG A 127 -10.30 15.52 -11.53
C ARG A 127 -10.38 14.55 -10.35
N LYS A 128 -9.73 13.39 -10.38
CA LYS A 128 -9.89 12.37 -9.34
C LYS A 128 -8.69 12.35 -8.40
N ARG A 129 -8.87 13.02 -7.26
CA ARG A 129 -8.01 12.85 -6.09
C ARG A 129 -8.43 11.59 -5.36
N TRP A 130 -7.49 10.72 -5.04
CA TRP A 130 -7.76 9.50 -4.27
C TRP A 130 -6.59 9.19 -3.34
N VAL A 131 -6.84 8.35 -2.34
CA VAL A 131 -5.87 7.98 -1.31
C VAL A 131 -5.34 6.58 -1.65
N PRO A 132 -4.19 6.45 -2.33
CA PRO A 132 -3.60 5.15 -2.65
C PRO A 132 -3.16 4.35 -1.42
N LEU A 133 -2.76 5.04 -0.36
CA LEU A 133 -2.20 4.40 0.83
C LEU A 133 -2.51 5.23 2.08
N SER A 134 -2.84 4.53 3.16
CA SER A 134 -2.92 5.07 4.52
C SER A 134 -2.14 4.13 5.43
N VAL A 135 -1.28 4.70 6.26
CA VAL A 135 -0.41 3.96 7.18
C VAL A 135 -0.67 4.44 8.60
N ASP A 136 -0.92 3.48 9.48
CA ASP A 136 -1.04 3.68 10.92
C ASP A 136 0.25 3.25 11.60
N VAL A 137 0.95 4.20 12.21
CA VAL A 137 2.22 3.96 12.89
C VAL A 137 2.07 4.23 14.38
N TYR A 138 2.50 3.26 15.19
CA TYR A 138 2.61 3.44 16.63
C TYR A 138 4.08 3.65 16.97
N LEU A 139 4.44 4.90 17.25
CA LEU A 139 5.77 5.28 17.68
C LEU A 139 5.92 4.96 19.17
N GLN A 140 6.94 4.15 19.47
CA GLN A 140 7.28 3.84 20.86
C GLN A 140 7.95 5.06 21.50
N PRO A 141 7.67 5.35 22.79
CA PRO A 141 8.32 6.44 23.51
C PRO A 141 9.81 6.15 23.84
N ILE A 142 10.37 5.07 23.31
CA ILE A 142 11.74 4.60 23.54
C ILE A 142 12.52 4.83 22.25
N GLU A 143 13.55 5.67 22.31
CA GLU A 143 14.51 5.80 21.21
C GLU A 143 15.18 4.44 21.02
N ARG A 144 14.93 3.82 19.85
CA ARG A 144 15.38 2.46 19.53
C ARG A 144 16.92 2.32 19.58
N TRP A 145 17.65 3.44 19.56
CA TRP A 145 19.12 3.50 19.43
C TRP A 145 19.85 4.33 20.51
N SER A 146 19.17 4.81 21.55
CA SER A 146 19.86 5.53 22.63
C SER A 146 20.55 4.55 23.58
N TYR A 147 21.84 4.77 23.87
CA TYR A 147 22.59 4.03 24.90
C TYR A 147 21.88 4.06 26.26
N GLN A 148 21.06 5.10 26.50
CA GLN A 148 20.31 5.26 27.73
C GLN A 148 19.03 4.39 27.79
N SER A 149 18.58 3.77 26.70
CA SER A 149 17.38 2.93 26.67
C SER A 149 17.47 1.70 27.59
N LYS A 150 18.69 1.21 27.90
CA LYS A 150 18.90 0.16 28.91
C LYS A 150 18.66 0.64 30.34
N PHE A 151 18.92 1.93 30.63
CA PHE A 151 18.84 2.49 31.98
C PHE A 151 17.46 3.05 32.31
N PHE A 152 16.63 3.35 31.31
CA PHE A 152 15.29 3.93 31.50
C PHE A 152 14.17 2.91 31.66
N ASN A 153 14.46 1.62 31.51
CA ASN A 153 13.44 0.60 31.58
C ASN A 153 13.33 0.07 33.01
N GLU A 154 12.35 0.57 33.78
CA GLU A 154 12.08 0.10 35.14
C GLU A 154 11.63 -1.37 35.20
N LEU A 155 11.32 -2.00 34.05
CA LEU A 155 11.13 -3.45 33.96
C LEU A 155 12.42 -4.26 34.18
N PHE A 156 13.60 -3.65 34.03
CA PHE A 156 14.91 -4.31 34.19
C PHE A 156 15.73 -3.79 35.36
N LYS A 157 15.13 -3.06 36.31
CA LYS A 157 15.78 -2.82 37.59
C LYS A 157 15.89 -4.18 38.28
N GLU A 158 17.07 -4.79 38.24
CA GLU A 158 17.41 -5.90 39.12
C GLU A 158 17.08 -5.45 40.55
N GLU A 159 16.21 -6.20 41.22
CA GLU A 159 16.00 -6.01 42.65
C GLU A 159 17.39 -6.02 43.29
N PRO A 160 17.76 -5.00 44.09
CA PRO A 160 19.01 -5.06 44.81
C PRO A 160 18.93 -6.30 45.69
N GLU A 161 19.76 -7.31 45.38
CA GLU A 161 19.88 -8.52 46.18
C GLU A 161 19.96 -8.08 47.64
N GLY A 162 18.97 -8.54 48.40
CA GLY A 162 18.74 -8.11 49.77
C GLY A 162 20.05 -8.16 50.53
N GLY A 163 20.47 -6.99 51.03
CA GLY A 163 21.62 -6.85 51.90
C GLY A 163 21.55 -7.91 53.00
N GLY A 164 22.49 -8.86 52.92
CA GLY A 164 22.76 -9.82 53.97
C GLY A 164 22.96 -9.06 55.27
N ARG A 165 21.98 -9.17 56.16
CA ARG A 165 22.05 -8.62 57.51
C ARG A 165 23.22 -9.27 58.24
N ARG A 166 24.00 -8.39 58.89
CA ARG A 166 24.95 -8.70 59.96
C ARG A 166 24.29 -9.49 61.08
#